data_AF-A0A3S1N061-F1
#
_entry.id   AF-A0A3S1N061-F1
#
_cell.length_a   1.000
_cell.length_b   1.000
_cell.length_c   1.000
_cell.angle_alpha   90.00
_cell.angle_beta   90.00
_cell.angle_gamma   90.00
#
_symmetry.space_group_name_H-M   'P 1'
#
loop_
_entity.id
_entity.type
_entity.pdbx_description
1 polymer ?
#
loop_
_entity_poly.entity_id
_entity_poly.type
_entity_poly.pdbx_seq_one_letter_code
_entity_poly.pdbx_strand_id
1 'polypeptide(L)'
;MEVAMGDMLIRDIPEPLKREIEHAARKGGQSLSGKAIDLLRKGMVAEKEAKPEPGLSAWDAIRSAFAAEDAIGDEFSEIMDEIEAEGKRDFGHPVEDFE
;
A
#
# COMPACT_ATOMS: atom_id res chain seq x y z
N MET A 1 8.58 4.60 -28.21
CA MET A 1 8.84 3.27 -27.65
C MET A 1 7.88 2.30 -28.32
N GLU A 2 8.38 1.40 -29.16
CA GLU A 2 7.55 0.30 -29.68
C GLU A 2 7.17 -0.59 -28.49
N VAL A 3 5.87 -0.69 -28.21
CA VAL A 3 5.36 -1.77 -27.37
C VAL A 3 5.50 -3.01 -28.22
N ALA A 4 6.50 -3.85 -27.92
CA ALA A 4 6.60 -5.16 -28.54
C ALA A 4 5.32 -5.93 -28.22
N MET A 5 4.37 -5.94 -29.16
CA MET A 5 3.28 -6.90 -29.20
C MET A 5 3.86 -8.26 -29.59
N GLY A 6 4.72 -8.80 -28.73
CA GLY A 6 5.31 -10.11 -28.91
C GLY A 6 4.33 -11.17 -28.42
N ASP A 7 3.98 -12.11 -29.29
CA ASP A 7 3.24 -13.30 -28.90
C ASP A 7 3.93 -13.98 -27.70
N MET A 8 3.18 -14.17 -26.61
CA MET A 8 3.70 -14.79 -25.40
C MET A 8 3.45 -16.30 -25.45
N LEU A 9 4.53 -17.09 -25.43
CA LEU A 9 4.46 -18.55 -25.31
C LEU A 9 4.69 -18.98 -23.86
N ILE A 10 3.68 -19.63 -23.27
CA ILE A 10 3.79 -20.26 -21.95
C ILE A 10 3.95 -21.76 -22.15
N ARG A 11 5.11 -22.31 -21.76
CA ARG A 11 5.47 -23.72 -21.92
C ARG A 11 5.31 -24.48 -20.60
N ASP A 12 5.31 -25.81 -20.69
CA ASP A 12 5.31 -26.72 -19.54
C ASP A 12 4.16 -26.51 -18.54
N ILE A 13 3.02 -25.98 -19.02
CA ILE A 13 1.80 -25.87 -18.21
C ILE A 13 1.36 -27.30 -17.83
N PRO A 14 1.14 -27.58 -16.52
CA PRO A 14 0.63 -28.86 -16.09
C PRO A 14 -0.68 -29.22 -16.80
N GLU A 15 -0.79 -30.48 -17.23
CA GLU A 15 -1.96 -30.97 -17.97
C GLU A 15 -3.30 -30.72 -17.25
N PRO A 16 -3.42 -30.88 -15.92
CA PRO A 16 -4.66 -30.54 -15.21
C PRO A 16 -5.05 -29.07 -15.37
N LEU A 17 -4.08 -28.16 -15.27
CA LEU A 17 -4.33 -26.73 -15.39
C LEU A 17 -4.76 -26.35 -16.81
N LYS A 18 -4.15 -26.96 -17.85
CA LYS A 18 -4.62 -26.76 -19.23
C LYS A 18 -6.10 -27.13 -19.39
N ARG A 19 -6.49 -28.29 -18.85
CA ARG A 19 -7.87 -28.78 -18.91
C ARG A 19 -8.85 -27.87 -18.18
N GLU A 20 -8.46 -27.32 -17.03
CA GLU A 20 -9.28 -26.36 -16.30
C GLU A 20 -9.52 -25.08 -17.10
N ILE A 21 -8.46 -24.52 -17.72
CA ILE A 21 -8.58 -23.32 -18.53
C ILE A 21 -9.47 -23.59 -19.77
N GLU A 22 -9.30 -24.73 -20.44
CA GLU A 22 -10.16 -25.15 -21.55
C GLU A 22 -11.63 -25.28 -21.14
N HIS A 23 -11.89 -25.94 -20.01
CA HIS A 23 -13.25 -26.11 -19.52
C HIS A 23 -13.89 -24.75 -19.19
N ALA A 24 -13.15 -23.87 -18.52
CA ALA A 24 -13.62 -22.52 -18.19
C ALA A 24 -13.85 -21.66 -19.44
N ALA A 25 -13.03 -21.81 -20.48
CA ALA A 25 -13.21 -21.14 -21.77
C ALA A 25 -14.50 -21.61 -22.47
N ARG A 26 -14.69 -22.94 -22.58
CA ARG A 26 -15.91 -23.53 -23.17
C ARG A 26 -17.17 -23.10 -22.43
N LYS A 27 -17.15 -23.14 -21.10
CA LYS A 27 -18.29 -22.71 -20.26
C LYS A 27 -18.63 -21.22 -20.46
N GLY A 28 -17.64 -20.38 -20.70
CA GLY A 28 -17.81 -18.95 -20.94
C GLY A 28 -18.05 -18.55 -22.40
N GLY A 29 -18.04 -19.49 -23.35
CA GLY A 29 -18.11 -19.19 -24.78
C GLY A 29 -16.91 -18.39 -25.31
N GLN A 30 -15.75 -18.48 -24.64
CA GLN A 30 -14.52 -17.76 -24.97
C GLN A 30 -13.52 -18.68 -25.68
N SER A 31 -12.60 -18.10 -26.46
CA SER A 31 -11.43 -18.83 -26.95
C SER A 31 -10.48 -19.18 -25.78
N LEU A 32 -9.66 -20.22 -25.96
CA LEU A 32 -8.66 -20.62 -24.94
C LEU A 32 -7.69 -19.47 -24.62
N SER A 33 -7.20 -18.78 -25.66
CA SER A 33 -6.30 -17.64 -25.52
C SER A 33 -6.99 -16.46 -24.84
N GLY A 34 -8.23 -16.14 -25.21
CA GLY A 34 -9.01 -15.07 -24.56
C GLY A 34 -9.20 -15.36 -23.07
N LYS A 35 -9.53 -16.62 -22.73
CA LYS A 35 -9.65 -17.03 -21.33
C LYS A 35 -8.34 -16.94 -20.58
N ALA A 36 -7.23 -17.36 -21.18
CA ALA A 36 -5.91 -17.28 -20.57
C ALA A 36 -5.50 -15.82 -20.30
N ILE A 37 -5.73 -14.91 -21.25
CA ILE A 37 -5.46 -13.47 -21.09
C ILE A 37 -6.30 -12.89 -19.95
N ASP A 38 -7.58 -13.24 -19.86
CA ASP A 38 -8.46 -12.79 -18.78
C ASP A 38 -7.96 -13.26 -17.40
N LEU A 39 -7.52 -14.52 -17.31
CA LEU A 39 -6.96 -15.07 -16.07
C LEU A 39 -5.65 -14.38 -15.66
N LEU A 40 -4.75 -14.12 -16.62
CA LEU A 40 -3.51 -13.38 -16.37
C LEU A 40 -3.80 -11.95 -15.89
N ARG A 41 -4.77 -11.26 -16.52
CA ARG A 41 -5.18 -9.92 -16.09
C ARG A 41 -5.72 -9.93 -14.66
N LYS A 42 -6.60 -10.88 -14.35
CA LYS A 42 -7.16 -11.03 -13.00
C LYS A 42 -6.07 -11.35 -11.97
N GLY A 43 -5.14 -12.24 -12.30
CA GLY A 43 -3.98 -12.54 -11.46
C GLY A 43 -3.14 -11.30 -11.19
N MET A 44 -2.98 -10.40 -12.17
CA MET A 44 -2.22 -9.17 -11.98
C MET A 44 -2.91 -8.14 -11.09
N VAL A 45 -4.23 -8.06 -11.13
CA VAL A 45 -5.00 -7.23 -10.19
C VAL A 45 -4.91 -7.82 -8.79
N ALA A 46 -5.14 -9.12 -8.64
CA ALA A 46 -5.05 -9.81 -7.36
C ALA A 46 -3.64 -9.69 -6.74
N GLU A 47 -2.56 -9.77 -7.53
CA GLU A 47 -1.19 -9.58 -7.06
C GLU A 47 -0.93 -8.15 -6.55
N LYS A 48 -1.54 -7.14 -7.19
CA LYS A 48 -1.44 -5.74 -6.74
C LYS A 48 -2.23 -5.48 -5.46
N GLU A 49 -3.41 -6.10 -5.33
CA GLU A 49 -4.24 -5.98 -4.12
C GLU A 49 -3.68 -6.80 -2.94
N ALA A 50 -3.05 -7.94 -3.22
CA ALA A 50 -2.45 -8.81 -2.21
C ALA A 50 -1.11 -8.27 -1.68
N LYS A 51 -0.40 -7.49 -2.48
CA LYS A 51 0.70 -6.68 -1.96
C LYS A 51 0.07 -5.54 -1.16
N PRO A 52 0.30 -5.43 0.15
CA PRO A 52 0.09 -4.14 0.79
C PRO A 52 0.91 -3.15 -0.05
N GLU A 53 0.26 -2.05 -0.51
CA GLU A 53 0.98 -0.83 -0.92
C GLU A 53 2.18 -0.71 -0.01
N PRO A 54 3.43 -0.59 -0.51
CA PRO A 54 4.62 -0.57 0.33
C PRO A 54 4.32 0.39 1.46
N GLY A 55 4.05 -0.21 2.63
CA GLY A 55 3.16 0.43 3.59
C GLY A 55 3.73 1.79 3.85
N LEU A 56 2.93 2.84 3.57
CA LEU A 56 3.17 4.13 4.20
C LEU A 56 3.59 3.78 5.62
N SER A 57 4.81 4.14 5.99
CA SER A 57 5.29 3.76 7.31
C SER A 57 4.25 4.25 8.31
N ALA A 58 4.15 3.66 9.49
CA ALA A 58 3.19 4.14 10.49
C ALA A 58 3.29 5.68 10.65
N TRP A 59 4.49 6.23 10.47
CA TRP A 59 4.75 7.66 10.34
C TRP A 59 4.09 8.35 9.14
N ASP A 60 4.23 7.82 7.93
CA ASP A 60 3.62 8.42 6.73
C ASP A 60 2.08 8.37 6.77
N ALA A 61 1.51 7.31 7.35
CA ALA A 61 0.06 7.19 7.56
C ALA A 61 -0.45 8.23 8.58
N ILE A 62 0.23 8.40 9.71
CA ILE A 62 -0.10 9.41 10.71
C ILE A 62 0.06 10.81 10.10
N ARG A 63 1.20 11.09 9.46
CA ARG A 63 1.46 12.39 8.82
C ARG A 63 0.41 12.73 7.76
N SER A 64 0.01 11.77 6.94
CA SER A 64 -1.03 11.99 5.93
C SER A 64 -2.39 12.33 6.53
N ALA A 65 -2.76 11.71 7.66
CA ALA A 65 -4.02 11.99 8.33
C ALA A 65 -4.06 13.42 8.91
N PHE A 66 -2.95 13.88 9.48
CA PHE A 66 -2.84 15.24 10.01
C PHE A 66 -2.70 16.30 8.90
N ALA A 67 -2.01 15.99 7.79
CA ALA A 67 -1.89 16.88 6.64
C ALA A 67 -3.25 17.10 5.94
N ALA A 68 -4.09 16.06 5.88
CA ALA A 68 -5.42 16.15 5.26
C ALA A 68 -6.37 17.12 6.00
N GLU A 69 -6.15 17.34 7.29
CA GLU A 69 -6.92 18.23 8.15
C GLU A 69 -6.24 19.61 8.33
N ASP A 70 -5.21 19.92 7.54
CA ASP A 70 -4.39 21.15 7.63
C ASP A 70 -3.72 21.36 9.02
N ALA A 71 -3.63 20.30 9.81
CA ALA A 71 -3.21 20.34 11.22
C ALA A 71 -1.68 20.31 11.42
N ILE A 72 -0.88 20.47 10.35
CA ILE A 72 0.59 20.52 10.39
C ILE A 72 1.12 21.88 9.89
N GLY A 73 0.26 22.90 9.88
CA GLY A 73 0.65 24.28 9.54
C GLY A 73 1.46 24.97 10.65
N ASP A 74 1.79 26.24 10.41
CA ASP A 74 2.61 27.07 11.32
C ASP A 74 2.01 27.17 12.73
N GLU A 75 0.68 27.14 12.85
CA GLU A 75 -0.07 27.17 14.12
C GLU A 75 0.27 25.97 15.02
N PHE A 76 0.48 24.77 14.45
CA PHE A 76 0.90 23.61 15.24
C PHE A 76 2.32 23.79 15.80
N SER A 77 3.21 24.41 15.04
CA SER A 77 4.59 24.68 15.49
C SER A 77 4.59 25.70 16.63
N GLU A 78 3.80 26.77 16.52
CA GLU A 78 3.65 27.77 17.58
C GLU A 78 3.09 27.17 18.89
N ILE A 79 2.08 26.30 18.80
CA ILE A 79 1.52 25.60 19.97
C ILE A 79 2.55 24.67 20.62
N MET A 80 3.32 23.92 19.82
CA MET A 80 4.35 23.01 20.35
C MET A 80 5.51 23.78 21.00
N ASP A 81 5.90 24.92 20.44
CA ASP A 81 6.91 25.81 21.02
C ASP A 81 6.44 26.40 22.37
N GLU A 82 5.16 26.77 22.48
CA GLU A 82 4.55 27.24 23.73
C GLU A 82 4.52 26.14 24.80
N ILE A 83 4.11 24.92 24.44
CA ILE A 83 4.11 23.75 25.33
C ILE A 83 5.53 23.41 25.80
N GLU A 84 6.52 23.44 24.91
CA GLU A 84 7.92 23.17 25.28
C GLU A 84 8.49 24.28 26.18
N ALA A 85 8.14 25.54 25.92
CA ALA A 85 8.51 26.67 26.77
C ALA A 85 7.85 26.61 28.16
N GLU A 86 6.65 26.04 28.28
CA GLU A 86 6.00 25.77 29.55
C GLU A 86 6.59 24.56 30.28
N GLY A 87 6.88 23.47 29.57
CA GLY A 87 7.57 22.31 30.14
C GLY A 87 8.95 22.65 30.69
N LYS A 88 9.71 23.54 30.01
CA LYS A 88 11.00 24.06 30.48
C LYS A 88 10.91 24.92 31.74
N ARG A 89 9.74 25.48 32.07
CA ARG A 89 9.52 26.30 33.27
C ARG A 89 9.37 25.48 34.55
N ASP A 90 8.93 24.22 34.46
CA ASP A 90 8.50 23.43 35.62
C ASP A 90 9.48 22.29 36.02
N PHE A 91 10.77 22.42 35.69
CA PHE A 91 11.82 21.46 36.09
C PHE A 91 12.42 21.72 37.48
N GLY A 92 11.84 22.62 38.27
CA GLY A 92 12.28 22.89 39.65
C GLY A 92 11.55 22.01 40.65
N HIS A 93 11.89 20.72 40.74
CA HIS A 93 11.52 19.94 41.94
C HIS A 93 12.08 20.72 43.15
N PRO A 94 11.28 21.07 44.17
CA PRO A 94 11.82 21.67 45.39
C PRO A 94 12.84 20.69 45.95
N VAL A 95 14.10 21.11 46.05
CA VAL A 95 15.09 20.35 46.80
C VAL A 95 14.66 20.47 48.26
N GLU A 96 14.18 19.39 48.87
CA GLU A 96 13.97 19.37 50.31
C GLU A 96 15.34 19.55 50.96
N ASP A 97 15.56 20.71 51.59
CA ASP A 97 16.71 20.92 52.48
C ASP A 97 16.53 20.01 53.69
N PHE A 98 17.22 18.87 53.67
CA PHE A 98 17.38 18.03 54.85
C PHE A 98 18.45 18.67 55.74
N GLU A 99 18.01 19.47 56.73
CA GLU A 99 18.81 19.83 57.92
C GLU A 99 18.92 18.67 58.91
#